data_AF-A0A955GBM5-F1
#
_entry.id   AF-A0A955GBM5-F1
#
_cell.length_a   1.000
_cell.length_b   1.000
_cell.length_c   1.000
_cell.angle_alpha   90.00
_cell.angle_beta   90.00
_cell.angle_gamma   90.00
#
_symmetry.space_group_name_H-M   'P 1'
#
loop_
_entity.id
_entity.type
_entity.pdbx_description
1 polymer ?
#
loop_
_entity_poly.entity_id
_entity_poly.type
_entity_poly.pdbx_seq_one_letter_code
_entity_poly.pdbx_strand_id
1 'polypeptide(L)'
;MLEKYRKEFCFSEKEGNEAVMHMEQMSRLVEDLEEKKRKSKDPAYKKARSLKKLKVIEVNKLLKEKLAESGYVELQFEKPEMGRFVAVPFVVQDEKTDREEYDSKKELKKLIDNVLLDSNWRLMSDGISYRVGYLSGRLRCYESEDELAKLFS
;
A
#
# COMPACT_ATOMS: atom_id res chain seq x y z
N MET A 1 59.61 25.63 6.16
CA MET A 1 59.43 25.18 4.76
C MET A 1 58.12 24.39 4.59
N LEU A 2 57.81 23.45 5.48
CA LEU A 2 56.59 22.62 5.44
C LEU A 2 55.24 23.36 5.56
N GLU A 3 55.16 24.46 6.31
CA GLU A 3 53.89 25.21 6.48
C GLU A 3 53.40 25.91 5.20
N LYS A 4 54.32 26.35 4.32
CA LYS A 4 53.95 26.98 3.05
C LYS A 4 53.27 25.98 2.12
N TYR A 5 53.82 24.77 2.02
CA TYR A 5 53.25 23.68 1.24
C TYR A 5 51.93 23.15 1.84
N ARG A 6 51.74 23.22 3.16
CA ARG A 6 50.49 22.79 3.79
C ARG A 6 49.28 23.63 3.33
N LYS A 7 49.45 24.93 3.11
CA LYS A 7 48.37 25.80 2.60
C LYS A 7 48.09 25.63 1.11
N GLU A 8 49.10 25.22 0.34
CA GLU A 8 48.95 25.00 -1.11
C GLU A 8 48.40 23.62 -1.46
N PHE A 9 48.68 22.61 -0.63
CA PHE A 9 48.40 21.20 -0.96
C PHE A 9 47.45 20.48 0.02
N CYS A 10 47.06 21.10 1.15
CA CYS A 10 46.11 20.50 2.09
C CYS A 10 44.88 21.39 2.28
N PHE A 11 43.72 20.76 2.42
CA PHE A 11 42.51 21.45 2.86
C PHE A 11 42.73 22.10 4.24
N SER A 12 42.13 23.27 4.44
CA SER A 12 41.89 23.77 5.79
C SER A 12 40.94 22.83 6.54
N GLU A 13 40.89 22.94 7.86
CA GLU A 13 40.00 22.12 8.69
C GLU A 13 38.53 22.26 8.25
N LYS A 14 38.10 23.46 7.86
CA LYS A 14 36.76 23.73 7.35
C LYS A 14 36.51 23.06 6.00
N GLU A 15 37.42 23.25 5.04
CA GLU A 15 37.30 22.66 3.70
C GLU A 15 37.38 21.13 3.75
N GLY A 16 38.19 20.56 4.65
CA GLY A 16 38.29 19.13 4.88
C GLY A 16 36.98 18.56 5.42
N ASN A 17 36.38 19.21 6.41
CA ASN A 17 35.08 18.81 6.95
C ASN A 17 33.95 18.92 5.91
N GLU A 18 33.94 19.99 5.10
CA GLU A 18 33.00 20.13 4.00
C GLU A 18 33.18 19.03 2.94
N ALA A 19 34.42 18.71 2.57
CA ALA A 19 34.72 17.63 1.62
C ALA A 19 34.28 16.26 2.14
N VAL A 20 34.50 15.96 3.43
CA VAL A 20 34.03 14.72 4.07
C VAL A 20 32.51 14.66 4.08
N MET A 21 31.82 15.74 4.47
CA MET A 21 30.36 15.79 4.44
C MET A 21 29.80 15.57 3.03
N HIS A 22 30.41 16.19 2.01
CA HIS A 22 30.01 15.99 0.62
C HIS A 22 30.26 14.57 0.15
N MET A 23 31.37 13.95 0.56
CA MET A 23 31.67 12.56 0.23
C MET A 23 30.65 11.61 0.87
N GLU A 24 30.29 11.83 2.13
CA GLU A 24 29.26 11.04 2.82
C GLU A 24 27.89 11.19 2.16
N GLN A 25 27.50 12.42 1.79
CA GLN A 25 26.27 12.68 1.05
C GLN A 25 26.27 11.96 -0.30
N MET A 26 27.38 12.01 -1.02
CA MET A 26 27.53 11.31 -2.30
C MET A 26 27.41 9.79 -2.14
N SER A 27 28.06 9.21 -1.14
CA SER A 27 27.96 7.78 -0.83
C SER A 27 26.50 7.35 -0.57
N ARG A 28 25.75 8.13 0.23
CA ARG A 28 24.32 7.86 0.48
C ARG A 28 23.50 7.93 -0.80
N LEU A 29 23.77 8.90 -1.68
CA LEU A 29 23.08 9.01 -2.97
C LEU A 29 23.37 7.81 -3.88
N VAL A 30 24.60 7.29 -3.87
CA VAL A 30 24.98 6.09 -4.62
C VAL A 30 24.24 4.86 -4.08
N GLU A 31 24.20 4.69 -2.76
CA GLU A 31 23.44 3.62 -2.09
C GLU A 31 21.94 3.67 -2.47
N ASP A 32 21.31 4.84 -2.38
CA ASP A 32 19.91 5.05 -2.79
C ASP A 32 19.66 4.71 -4.27
N LEU A 33 20.61 5.06 -5.14
CA LEU A 33 20.55 4.76 -6.58
C LEU A 33 20.67 3.26 -6.84
N GLU A 34 21.55 2.56 -6.14
CA GLU A 34 21.70 1.12 -6.24
C GLU A 34 20.45 0.39 -5.74
N GLU A 35 19.89 0.80 -4.60
CA GLU A 35 18.64 0.25 -4.10
C GLU A 35 17.50 0.44 -5.10
N LYS A 36 17.33 1.64 -5.65
CA LYS A 36 16.32 1.90 -6.69
C LYS A 36 16.51 1.02 -7.92
N LYS A 37 17.76 0.80 -8.36
CA LYS A 37 18.06 -0.12 -9.47
C LYS A 37 17.68 -1.57 -9.15
N ARG A 38 17.93 -2.03 -7.92
CA ARG A 38 17.51 -3.37 -7.45
C ARG A 38 15.99 -3.49 -7.43
N LYS A 39 15.31 -2.56 -6.78
CA LYS A 39 13.83 -2.49 -6.72
C LYS A 39 13.20 -2.42 -8.11
N SER A 40 13.76 -1.66 -9.04
CA SER A 40 13.23 -1.56 -10.40
C SER A 40 13.35 -2.87 -11.21
N LYS A 41 14.29 -3.75 -10.86
CA LYS A 41 14.47 -5.05 -11.54
C LYS A 41 13.58 -6.14 -10.94
N ASP A 42 13.21 -5.99 -9.67
CA ASP A 42 12.38 -6.92 -8.92
C ASP A 42 10.97 -7.06 -9.54
N PRO A 43 10.53 -8.28 -9.91
CA PRO A 43 9.18 -8.54 -10.40
C PRO A 43 8.06 -8.05 -9.46
N ALA A 44 8.26 -8.12 -8.13
CA ALA A 44 7.29 -7.69 -7.14
C ALA A 44 7.03 -6.18 -7.19
N TYR A 45 8.08 -5.38 -7.33
CA TYR A 45 7.98 -3.92 -7.49
C TYR A 45 7.42 -3.51 -8.84
N LYS A 46 7.75 -4.24 -9.92
CA LYS A 46 7.12 -4.01 -11.22
C LYS A 46 5.61 -4.22 -11.15
N LYS A 47 5.17 -5.29 -10.47
CA LYS A 47 3.75 -5.57 -10.26
C LYS A 47 3.09 -4.50 -9.38
N ALA A 48 3.73 -4.12 -8.27
CA ALA A 48 3.27 -3.04 -7.40
C ALA A 48 3.07 -1.70 -8.13
N ARG A 49 3.98 -1.34 -9.04
CA ARG A 49 3.87 -0.13 -9.87
C ARG A 49 2.73 -0.17 -10.89
N SER A 50 2.36 -1.36 -11.34
CA SER A 50 1.28 -1.54 -12.32
C SER A 50 -0.12 -1.48 -11.70
N LEU A 51 -0.24 -1.57 -10.37
CA LEU A 51 -1.53 -1.52 -9.68
C LEU A 51 -2.17 -0.13 -9.77
N LYS A 52 -3.49 -0.12 -9.92
CA LYS A 52 -4.29 1.11 -9.94
C LYS A 52 -4.36 1.70 -8.54
N LYS A 53 -3.86 2.94 -8.39
CA LYS A 53 -3.99 3.72 -7.16
C LYS A 53 -5.36 4.38 -7.11
N LEU A 54 -6.36 3.64 -6.63
CA LEU A 54 -7.75 4.10 -6.56
C LEU A 54 -8.00 4.91 -5.28
N LYS A 55 -8.79 5.97 -5.39
CA LYS A 55 -9.31 6.73 -4.25
C LYS A 55 -10.48 5.97 -3.60
N VAL A 56 -10.76 6.28 -2.34
CA VAL A 56 -11.88 5.67 -1.57
C VAL A 56 -13.21 5.75 -2.33
N ILE A 57 -13.50 6.88 -2.96
CA ILE A 57 -14.73 7.10 -3.72
C ILE A 57 -14.83 6.17 -4.93
N GLU A 58 -13.71 5.92 -5.61
CA GLU A 58 -13.65 5.05 -6.78
C GLU A 58 -13.84 3.58 -6.37
N VAL A 59 -13.21 3.17 -5.26
CA VAL A 59 -13.39 1.84 -4.67
C VAL A 59 -14.83 1.61 -4.24
N ASN A 60 -15.46 2.60 -3.59
CA ASN A 60 -16.86 2.51 -3.19
C ASN A 60 -17.77 2.28 -4.41
N LYS A 61 -17.61 3.11 -5.46
CA LYS A 61 -18.39 2.94 -6.70
C LYS A 61 -18.20 1.57 -7.34
N LEU A 62 -16.94 1.14 -7.49
CA LEU A 62 -16.58 -0.14 -8.09
C LEU A 62 -17.15 -1.33 -7.32
N LEU A 63 -16.99 -1.32 -5.99
CA LEU A 63 -17.51 -2.39 -5.13
C LEU A 63 -19.03 -2.38 -5.13
N LYS A 64 -19.68 -1.21 -5.03
CA LYS A 64 -21.14 -1.12 -5.03
C LYS A 64 -21.77 -1.71 -6.29
N GLU A 65 -21.19 -1.42 -7.46
CA GLU A 65 -21.63 -1.98 -8.74
C GLU A 65 -21.46 -3.51 -8.77
N LYS A 66 -20.27 -4.00 -8.44
CA LYS A 66 -19.93 -5.43 -8.53
C LYS A 66 -20.62 -6.29 -7.46
N LEU A 67 -20.86 -5.74 -6.27
CA LEU A 67 -21.53 -6.42 -5.17
C LEU A 67 -23.03 -6.55 -5.41
N ALA A 68 -23.65 -5.51 -5.98
CA ALA A 68 -25.08 -5.54 -6.32
C ALA A 68 -25.38 -6.65 -7.35
N GLU A 69 -24.50 -6.87 -8.33
CA GLU A 69 -24.61 -7.98 -9.30
C GLU A 69 -24.70 -9.37 -8.61
N SER A 70 -24.13 -9.51 -7.41
CA SER A 70 -24.08 -10.76 -6.65
C SER A 70 -25.11 -10.85 -5.51
N GLY A 71 -26.03 -9.88 -5.42
CA GLY A 71 -27.08 -9.83 -4.39
C GLY A 71 -26.62 -9.25 -3.05
N TYR A 72 -25.49 -8.54 -3.02
CA TYR A 72 -25.05 -7.79 -1.85
C TYR A 72 -25.43 -6.32 -2.02
N VAL A 73 -26.32 -5.84 -1.16
CA VAL A 73 -26.95 -4.51 -1.27
C VAL A 73 -26.56 -3.60 -0.10
N GLU A 74 -26.86 -2.31 -0.21
CA GLU A 74 -26.62 -1.33 0.85
C GLU A 74 -25.17 -1.30 1.36
N LEU A 75 -24.19 -1.32 0.43
CA LEU A 75 -22.79 -1.09 0.80
C LEU A 75 -22.61 0.29 1.41
N GLN A 76 -22.15 0.32 2.66
CA GLN A 76 -21.86 1.52 3.42
C GLN A 76 -20.43 1.48 3.95
N PHE A 77 -19.70 2.56 3.73
CA PHE A 77 -18.38 2.77 4.34
C PHE A 77 -18.55 3.59 5.60
N GLU A 78 -17.93 3.13 6.68
CA GLU A 78 -17.93 3.82 7.95
C GLU A 78 -16.76 4.81 8.04
N LYS A 79 -16.56 5.37 9.24
CA LYS A 79 -15.50 6.32 9.50
C LYS A 79 -14.13 5.65 9.27
N PRO A 80 -13.26 6.22 8.42
CA PRO A 80 -11.94 5.68 8.20
C PRO A 80 -11.06 5.80 9.44
N GLU A 81 -10.26 4.78 9.69
CA GLU A 81 -9.20 4.75 10.70
C GLU A 81 -7.90 5.26 10.05
N MET A 82 -7.48 6.46 10.45
CA MET A 82 -6.24 7.09 9.98
C MET A 82 -5.08 6.75 10.92
N GLY A 83 -4.72 5.47 10.97
CA GLY A 83 -3.61 4.96 11.78
C GLY A 83 -2.28 4.97 11.01
N ARG A 84 -1.46 3.95 11.21
CA ARG A 84 -0.26 3.68 10.39
C ARG A 84 -0.60 3.45 8.92
N PHE A 85 -1.80 2.94 8.66
CA PHE A 85 -2.37 2.72 7.35
C PHE A 85 -3.81 3.23 7.36
N VAL A 86 -4.32 3.60 6.20
CA VAL A 86 -5.73 3.98 6.04
C VAL A 86 -6.56 2.70 5.97
N ALA A 87 -7.38 2.47 6.99
CA ALA A 87 -8.36 1.38 7.01
C ALA A 87 -9.78 1.95 6.95
N VAL A 88 -10.63 1.37 6.12
CA VAL A 88 -12.02 1.77 5.93
C VAL A 88 -12.90 0.58 6.30
N PRO A 89 -13.60 0.64 7.45
CA PRO A 89 -14.62 -0.35 7.77
C PRO A 89 -15.80 -0.22 6.80
N PHE A 90 -16.39 -1.35 6.44
CA PHE A 90 -17.58 -1.40 5.60
C PHE A 90 -18.61 -2.36 6.16
N VAL A 91 -19.85 -2.09 5.79
CA VAL A 91 -21.01 -2.94 6.06
C VAL A 91 -21.77 -3.12 4.75
N VAL A 92 -22.27 -4.33 4.51
CA VAL A 92 -23.11 -4.68 3.37
C VAL A 92 -24.17 -5.68 3.83
N GLN A 93 -25.31 -5.73 3.14
CA GLN A 93 -26.40 -6.65 3.43
C GLN A 93 -26.46 -7.73 2.35
N ASP A 94 -26.65 -8.98 2.75
CA ASP A 94 -26.95 -10.06 1.82
C ASP A 94 -28.46 -10.14 1.61
N GLU A 95 -28.90 -9.88 0.38
CA GLU A 95 -30.32 -9.95 0.01
C GLU A 95 -30.79 -11.41 -0.13
N LYS A 96 -29.88 -12.35 -0.37
CA LYS A 96 -30.24 -13.74 -0.61
C LYS A 96 -30.49 -14.48 0.70
N THR A 97 -31.75 -14.84 0.93
CA THR A 97 -32.17 -15.62 2.10
C THR A 97 -31.71 -17.08 2.07
N ASP A 98 -31.35 -17.58 0.89
CA ASP A 98 -31.00 -18.98 0.67
C ASP A 98 -29.53 -19.28 1.01
N ARG A 99 -28.70 -18.25 1.24
CA ARG A 99 -27.29 -18.40 1.56
C ARG A 99 -27.09 -18.62 3.06
N GLU A 100 -26.29 -19.63 3.40
CA GLU A 100 -25.79 -19.79 4.76
C GLU A 100 -24.71 -18.75 5.07
N GLU A 101 -24.56 -18.41 6.36
CA GLU A 101 -23.56 -17.45 6.85
C GLU A 101 -22.14 -17.70 6.30
N TYR A 102 -21.74 -18.98 6.26
CA TYR A 102 -20.42 -19.37 5.78
C TYR A 102 -20.24 -19.05 4.29
N ASP A 103 -21.26 -19.35 3.47
CA ASP A 103 -21.23 -19.11 2.04
C ASP A 103 -21.24 -17.61 1.73
N SER A 104 -22.08 -16.83 2.42
CA SER A 104 -22.11 -15.36 2.29
C SER A 104 -20.74 -14.75 2.57
N LYS A 105 -20.08 -15.13 3.67
CA LYS A 105 -18.72 -14.64 3.98
C LYS A 105 -17.71 -15.01 2.91
N LYS A 106 -17.72 -16.27 2.48
CA LYS A 106 -16.74 -16.82 1.54
C LYS A 106 -16.89 -16.23 0.15
N GLU A 107 -18.12 -16.08 -0.32
CA GLU A 107 -18.43 -15.50 -1.63
C GLU A 107 -18.13 -13.99 -1.64
N LEU A 108 -18.55 -13.25 -0.60
CA LEU A 108 -18.23 -11.82 -0.47
C LEU A 108 -16.71 -11.59 -0.45
N LYS A 109 -15.97 -12.38 0.33
CA LYS A 109 -14.51 -12.30 0.41
C LYS A 109 -13.87 -12.50 -0.96
N LYS A 110 -14.24 -13.57 -1.67
CA LYS A 110 -13.72 -13.84 -3.02
C LYS A 110 -14.03 -12.71 -3.99
N LEU A 111 -15.24 -12.14 -3.91
CA LEU A 111 -15.65 -11.07 -4.80
C LEU A 111 -14.84 -9.79 -4.56
N ILE A 112 -14.68 -9.39 -3.30
CA ILE A 112 -13.85 -8.25 -2.91
C ILE A 112 -12.39 -8.48 -3.33
N ASP A 113 -11.83 -9.66 -3.04
CA ASP A 113 -10.45 -9.99 -3.38
C ASP A 113 -10.21 -9.92 -4.90
N ASN A 114 -11.15 -10.43 -5.70
CA ASN A 114 -11.07 -10.39 -7.16
C ASN A 114 -11.20 -8.96 -7.72
N VAL A 115 -12.17 -8.18 -7.23
CA VAL A 115 -12.39 -6.81 -7.71
C VAL A 115 -11.22 -5.90 -7.35
N LEU A 116 -10.61 -6.09 -6.18
CA LEU A 116 -9.53 -5.24 -5.70
C LEU A 116 -8.13 -5.73 -6.10
N LEU A 117 -7.99 -6.91 -6.72
CA LEU A 117 -6.71 -7.55 -7.06
C LEU A 117 -5.74 -6.61 -7.79
N ASP A 118 -6.24 -5.84 -8.75
CA ASP A 118 -5.47 -4.90 -9.58
C ASP A 118 -5.38 -3.48 -8.98
N SER A 119 -5.86 -3.30 -7.75
CA SER A 119 -5.84 -2.01 -7.05
C SER A 119 -4.85 -1.99 -5.89
N ASN A 120 -4.66 -0.81 -5.29
CA ASN A 120 -3.89 -0.63 -4.07
C ASN A 120 -4.68 -0.91 -2.76
N TRP A 121 -5.84 -1.57 -2.85
CA TRP A 121 -6.71 -1.90 -1.70
C TRP A 121 -6.76 -3.40 -1.46
N ARG A 122 -6.83 -3.83 -0.19
CA ARG A 122 -7.04 -5.25 0.16
C ARG A 122 -7.97 -5.39 1.35
N LEU A 123 -8.67 -6.52 1.42
CA LEU A 123 -9.36 -6.93 2.63
C LEU A 123 -8.34 -7.22 3.75
N MET A 124 -8.63 -6.77 4.96
CA MET A 124 -7.80 -7.05 6.12
C MET A 124 -7.92 -8.50 6.61
N SER A 125 -6.92 -8.96 7.37
CA SER A 125 -6.79 -10.36 7.82
C SER A 125 -7.81 -10.76 8.90
N ASP A 126 -8.45 -9.79 9.53
CA ASP A 126 -9.60 -9.99 10.43
C ASP A 126 -10.81 -10.59 9.71
N GLY A 127 -10.86 -10.47 8.38
CA GLY A 127 -11.83 -11.15 7.54
C GLY A 127 -13.21 -10.47 7.56
N ILE A 128 -14.24 -11.28 7.33
CA ILE A 128 -15.62 -10.81 7.22
C ILE A 128 -16.44 -11.41 8.36
N SER A 129 -17.06 -10.53 9.14
CA SER A 129 -18.03 -10.90 10.16
C SER A 129 -19.43 -10.93 9.55
N TYR A 130 -20.28 -11.81 10.07
CA TYR A 130 -21.68 -11.91 9.68
C TYR A 130 -22.54 -11.77 10.93
N ARG A 131 -23.65 -11.04 10.82
CA ARG A 131 -24.65 -10.93 11.87
C ARG A 131 -26.00 -10.60 11.27
N VAL A 132 -26.93 -11.56 11.30
CA VAL A 132 -28.34 -11.36 10.90
C VAL A 132 -28.45 -10.74 9.49
N GLY A 133 -27.72 -11.29 8.51
CA GLY A 133 -27.71 -10.80 7.13
C GLY A 133 -26.77 -9.63 6.86
N TYR A 134 -26.23 -8.97 7.89
CA TYR A 134 -25.19 -7.96 7.72
C TYR A 134 -23.81 -8.61 7.67
N LEU A 135 -23.03 -8.26 6.64
CA LEU A 135 -21.63 -8.59 6.54
C LEU A 135 -20.79 -7.33 6.75
N SER A 136 -19.78 -7.44 7.60
CA SER A 136 -18.86 -6.33 7.88
C SER A 136 -17.41 -6.76 7.82
N GLY A 137 -16.54 -5.83 7.47
CA GLY A 137 -15.11 -6.06 7.36
C GLY A 137 -14.36 -4.75 7.24
N ARG A 138 -13.04 -4.84 7.05
CA ARG A 138 -12.18 -3.66 6.86
C ARG A 138 -11.34 -3.78 5.61
N LEU A 139 -11.28 -2.69 4.85
CA LEU A 139 -10.40 -2.55 3.70
C LEU A 139 -9.20 -1.70 4.07
N ARG A 140 -7.99 -2.18 3.77
CA ARG A 140 -6.75 -1.44 3.94
C ARG A 140 -6.28 -0.88 2.61
N CYS A 141 -5.94 0.41 2.61
CA CYS A 141 -5.22 1.06 1.52
C CYS A 141 -3.71 0.91 1.72
N TYR A 142 -3.00 0.64 0.63
CA TYR A 142 -1.55 0.72 0.55
C TYR A 142 -1.16 1.95 -0.27
N GLU A 143 -0.36 2.83 0.32
CA GLU A 143 0.04 4.10 -0.33
C GLU A 143 1.44 4.00 -0.96
N SER A 144 2.32 3.17 -0.38
CA SER A 144 3.71 3.02 -0.82
C SER A 144 3.92 1.79 -1.71
N GLU A 145 4.83 1.93 -2.69
CA GLU A 145 5.24 0.83 -3.55
C GLU A 145 5.96 -0.27 -2.76
N ASP A 146 6.71 0.09 -1.72
CA ASP A 146 7.40 -0.87 -0.86
C ASP A 146 6.40 -1.77 -0.10
N GLU A 147 5.29 -1.22 0.39
CA GLU A 147 4.25 -2.02 1.03
C GLU A 147 3.48 -2.89 0.04
N LEU A 148 3.20 -2.37 -1.16
CA LEU A 148 2.57 -3.15 -2.22
C LEU A 148 3.48 -4.27 -2.73
N ALA A 149 4.80 -4.03 -2.83
CA ALA A 149 5.76 -5.04 -3.25
C ALA A 149 5.83 -6.21 -2.26
N LYS A 150 5.69 -5.95 -0.95
CA LYS A 150 5.61 -7.01 0.08
C LYS A 150 4.41 -7.93 -0.08
N LEU A 151 3.37 -7.56 -0.85
CA LEU A 151 2.27 -8.45 -1.17
C LEU A 151 2.63 -9.49 -2.25
N PHE A 152 3.73 -9.27 -2.97
CA PHE A 152 4.17 -10.09 -4.10
C PHE A 152 5.57 -10.70 -3.90
N SER A 153 6.22 -10.41 -2.77
CA SER A 153 7.55 -10.95 -2.41
C SER A 153 7.47 -12.33 -1.81
#